data_AF-A0A3D2Z791-F1
#
_entry.id   AF-A0A3D2Z791-F1
#
_cell.length_a   1.000
_cell.length_b   1.000
_cell.length_c   1.000
_cell.angle_alpha   90.00
_cell.angle_beta   90.00
_cell.angle_gamma   90.00
#
_symmetry.space_group_name_H-M   'P 1'
#
loop_
_entity.id
_entity.type
_entity.pdbx_description
1 polymer ?
#
loop_
_entity_poly.entity_id
_entity_poly.type
_entity_poly.pdbx_seq_one_letter_code
_entity_poly.pdbx_strand_id
1 'polypeptide(L)'
;PEPYWRLALAGVFWQMAAVLDRCDGEIARVKLCESKFGAWFDTITDNIAYLATYVAFLFGVQHLHPDKPWALYFGISAIGAMIVALGIMYNYALKTGNGSLQNYLVGFRAHVPAHEKNGIYRVLERYAFIAKRDFFAFVHFLCCVLGSFELLYAYTVGGLHLLVFAVLLSQRKMLAGQRLATGP
;
A
#
# COMPACT_ATOMS: atom_id res chain seq x y z
N PRO A 1 -2.34 -26.89 16.19
CA PRO A 1 -2.05 -26.38 14.84
C PRO A 1 -3.33 -25.82 14.21
N GLU A 2 -3.37 -24.51 13.94
CA GLU A 2 -4.49 -23.93 13.19
C GLU A 2 -4.57 -24.59 11.80
N PRO A 3 -5.77 -24.84 11.27
CA PRO A 3 -5.90 -25.50 9.97
C PRO A 3 -5.33 -24.61 8.86
N TYR A 4 -4.26 -25.08 8.21
CA TYR A 4 -3.59 -24.39 7.10
C TYR A 4 -4.55 -23.95 5.99
N TRP A 5 -5.60 -24.73 5.73
CA TRP A 5 -6.60 -24.41 4.71
C TRP A 5 -7.30 -23.06 4.96
N ARG A 6 -7.41 -22.60 6.21
CA ARG A 6 -8.01 -21.29 6.54
C ARG A 6 -7.14 -20.15 6.03
N LEU A 7 -5.82 -20.26 6.20
CA LEU A 7 -4.87 -19.25 5.72
C LEU A 7 -4.83 -19.25 4.19
N ALA A 8 -4.78 -20.43 3.56
CA ALA A 8 -4.84 -20.56 2.11
C ALA A 8 -6.12 -19.95 1.53
N LEU A 9 -7.28 -20.22 2.14
CA LEU A 9 -8.57 -19.65 1.74
C LEU A 9 -8.61 -18.13 1.91
N ALA A 10 -8.05 -17.60 2.99
CA ALA A 10 -7.93 -16.15 3.19
C ALA A 10 -7.09 -15.49 2.08
N GLY A 11 -5.99 -16.13 1.67
CA GLY A 11 -5.19 -15.69 0.53
C GLY A 11 -5.97 -15.68 -0.78
N VAL A 12 -6.76 -16.72 -1.05
CA VAL A 12 -7.61 -16.81 -2.25
C VAL A 12 -8.62 -15.67 -2.26
N PHE A 13 -9.35 -15.45 -1.17
CA PHE A 13 -10.31 -14.35 -1.07
C PHE A 13 -9.67 -12.98 -1.20
N TRP A 14 -8.48 -12.79 -0.61
CA TRP A 14 -7.71 -11.55 -0.75
C TRP A 14 -7.35 -11.25 -2.21
N GLN A 15 -6.84 -12.26 -2.94
CA GLN A 15 -6.53 -12.10 -4.36
C GLN A 15 -7.78 -11.85 -5.19
N MET A 16 -8.86 -12.58 -4.92
CA MET A 16 -10.15 -12.39 -5.62
C MET A 16 -10.69 -10.97 -5.41
N ALA A 17 -10.66 -10.46 -4.17
CA ALA A 17 -11.07 -9.09 -3.87
C ALA A 17 -10.24 -8.08 -4.67
N ALA A 18 -8.91 -8.23 -4.70
CA ALA A 18 -8.03 -7.34 -5.46
C ALA A 18 -8.28 -7.36 -6.98
N VAL A 19 -8.66 -8.53 -7.54
CA VAL A 19 -9.03 -8.68 -8.95
C VAL A 19 -10.39 -8.01 -9.22
N LEU A 20 -11.40 -8.26 -8.39
CA LEU A 20 -12.75 -7.71 -8.56
C LEU A 20 -12.75 -6.18 -8.47
N ASP A 21 -11.96 -5.62 -7.55
CA ASP A 21 -11.79 -4.17 -7.34
C ASP A 21 -11.01 -3.47 -8.47
N ARG A 22 -10.43 -4.24 -9.40
CA ARG A 22 -9.91 -3.68 -10.66
C ARG A 22 -10.97 -3.69 -11.74
N CYS A 23 -11.76 -4.76 -11.78
CA CYS A 23 -12.76 -4.96 -12.79
C CYS A 23 -13.86 -3.89 -12.73
N ASP A 24 -14.30 -3.45 -11.55
CA ASP A 24 -15.33 -2.43 -11.42
C ASP A 24 -14.89 -1.06 -11.99
N GLY A 25 -13.67 -0.62 -11.70
CA GLY A 25 -13.08 0.60 -12.25
C GLY A 25 -12.83 0.53 -13.76
N GLU A 26 -12.37 -0.63 -14.26
CA GLU A 26 -12.21 -0.85 -15.70
C GLU A 26 -13.56 -0.87 -16.43
N ILE A 27 -14.56 -1.54 -15.87
CA ILE A 27 -15.93 -1.57 -16.41
C ILE A 27 -16.53 -0.17 -16.39
N ALA A 28 -16.34 0.62 -15.33
CA ALA A 28 -16.81 2.00 -15.25
C ALA A 28 -16.22 2.88 -16.35
N ARG A 29 -14.91 2.78 -16.62
CA ARG A 29 -14.23 3.51 -17.71
C ARG A 29 -14.73 3.08 -19.09
N VAL A 30 -14.80 1.77 -19.34
CA VAL A 30 -15.24 1.24 -20.64
C VAL A 30 -16.69 1.64 -20.96
N LYS A 31 -17.55 1.70 -19.94
CA LYS A 31 -18.96 2.10 -20.07
C LYS A 31 -19.19 3.61 -19.93
N LEU A 32 -18.14 4.41 -19.73
CA LEU A 32 -18.25 5.85 -19.44
C LEU A 32 -19.22 6.17 -18.28
N CYS A 33 -19.25 5.28 -17.27
CA CYS A 33 -20.12 5.34 -16.10
C CYS A 33 -19.34 5.69 -14.82
N GLU A 34 -18.17 6.30 -14.95
CA GLU A 34 -17.40 6.79 -13.81
C GLU A 34 -18.20 7.86 -13.05
N SER A 35 -18.25 7.76 -11.72
CA SER A 35 -18.96 8.71 -10.88
C SER A 35 -18.14 9.07 -9.66
N LYS A 36 -18.34 10.30 -9.14
CA LYS A 36 -17.69 10.76 -7.90
C LYS A 36 -18.06 9.90 -6.71
N PHE A 37 -19.32 9.46 -6.65
CA PHE A 37 -19.80 8.57 -5.59
C PHE A 37 -19.11 7.20 -5.68
N GLY A 38 -19.03 6.60 -6.87
CA GLY A 38 -18.37 5.32 -7.07
C GLY A 38 -16.91 5.34 -6.63
N ALA A 39 -16.15 6.37 -7.04
CA ALA A 39 -14.75 6.52 -6.64
C ALA A 39 -14.57 6.70 -5.11
N TRP A 40 -15.49 7.40 -4.46
CA TRP A 40 -15.47 7.56 -3.00
C TRP A 40 -15.82 6.26 -2.28
N PHE A 41 -16.83 5.53 -2.76
CA PHE A 41 -17.25 4.25 -2.20
C PHE A 41 -16.13 3.22 -2.30
N ASP A 42 -15.54 3.07 -3.48
CA ASP A 42 -14.35 2.24 -3.77
C ASP A 42 -13.22 2.52 -2.76
N THR A 43 -12.85 3.80 -2.62
CA THR A 43 -11.81 4.22 -1.67
C THR A 43 -12.12 3.81 -0.22
N ILE A 44 -13.37 3.91 0.23
CA ILE A 44 -13.75 3.54 1.60
C ILE A 44 -13.68 2.04 1.81
N THR A 45 -14.25 1.26 0.89
CA THR A 45 -14.25 -0.20 0.99
C THR A 45 -12.83 -0.76 0.97
N ASP A 46 -11.95 -0.18 0.15
CA ASP A 46 -10.52 -0.49 0.13
C ASP A 46 -9.86 -0.28 1.50
N ASN A 47 -10.07 0.89 2.10
CA ASN A 47 -9.48 1.23 3.40
C ASN A 47 -10.00 0.32 4.52
N ILE A 48 -11.27 -0.05 4.49
CA ILE A 48 -11.86 -1.01 5.44
C ILE A 48 -11.19 -2.38 5.27
N ALA A 49 -11.02 -2.86 4.03
CA ALA A 49 -10.38 -4.14 3.75
C ALA A 49 -8.92 -4.17 4.24
N TYR A 50 -8.15 -3.10 4.02
CA TYR A 50 -6.79 -2.97 4.55
C TYR A 50 -6.77 -2.99 6.07
N LEU A 51 -7.64 -2.21 6.73
CA LEU A 51 -7.69 -2.15 8.18
C LEU A 51 -8.07 -3.52 8.77
N ALA A 52 -9.08 -4.19 8.21
CA ALA A 52 -9.51 -5.51 8.65
C ALA A 52 -8.37 -6.55 8.52
N THR A 53 -7.67 -6.54 7.39
CA THR A 53 -6.52 -7.42 7.14
C THR A 53 -5.39 -7.15 8.12
N TYR A 54 -5.12 -5.88 8.39
CA TYR A 54 -4.06 -5.47 9.30
C TYR A 54 -4.35 -5.89 10.76
N VAL A 55 -5.59 -5.70 11.20
CA VAL A 55 -6.06 -6.18 12.51
C VAL A 55 -5.94 -7.70 12.58
N ALA A 56 -6.32 -8.42 11.53
CA ALA A 56 -6.16 -9.88 11.46
C ALA A 56 -4.69 -10.31 11.59
N PHE A 57 -3.73 -9.57 11.03
CA PHE A 57 -2.30 -9.85 11.22
C PHE A 57 -1.83 -9.65 12.64
N LEU A 58 -2.31 -8.62 13.35
CA LEU A 58 -1.95 -8.41 14.75
C LEU A 58 -2.48 -9.54 15.65
N PHE A 59 -3.72 -9.98 15.43
CA PHE A 59 -4.24 -11.14 16.13
C PHE A 59 -3.50 -12.43 15.75
N GLY A 60 -3.20 -12.61 14.45
CA GLY A 60 -2.47 -13.77 13.95
C GLY A 60 -1.08 -13.91 14.56
N VAL A 61 -0.29 -12.82 14.61
CA VAL A 61 1.06 -12.85 15.17
C VAL A 61 1.05 -13.07 16.68
N GLN A 62 0.09 -12.48 17.40
CA GLN A 62 -0.05 -12.68 18.84
C GLN A 62 -0.48 -14.11 19.19
N HIS A 63 -1.33 -14.73 18.37
CA HIS A 63 -1.78 -16.10 18.55
C HIS A 63 -0.70 -17.13 18.21
N LEU A 64 0.06 -16.90 17.13
CA LEU A 64 1.10 -17.84 16.66
C LEU A 64 2.42 -17.70 17.41
N HIS A 65 2.74 -16.49 17.90
CA HIS A 65 4.00 -16.17 18.58
C HIS A 65 3.78 -15.40 19.88
N PRO A 66 3.01 -15.96 20.85
CA PRO A 66 2.72 -15.29 22.12
C PRO A 66 3.97 -15.03 22.96
N ASP A 67 5.04 -15.78 22.74
CA ASP A 67 6.35 -15.66 23.36
C ASP A 67 7.21 -14.50 22.80
N LYS A 68 6.79 -13.89 21.69
CA LYS A 68 7.54 -12.84 20.98
C LYS A 68 6.78 -11.50 20.97
N PRO A 69 6.67 -10.79 22.11
CA PRO A 69 5.94 -9.52 22.19
C PRO A 69 6.52 -8.44 21.28
N TRP A 70 7.81 -8.52 20.94
CA TRP A 70 8.46 -7.61 19.98
C TRP A 70 7.80 -7.67 18.60
N ALA A 71 7.28 -8.84 18.17
CA ALA A 71 6.60 -8.97 16.90
C ALA A 71 5.32 -8.13 16.91
N LEU A 72 4.50 -8.24 17.97
CA LEU A 72 3.32 -7.40 18.14
C LEU A 72 3.67 -5.90 18.11
N TYR A 73 4.71 -5.46 18.83
CA TYR A 73 5.13 -4.06 18.83
C TYR A 73 5.55 -3.58 17.44
N PHE A 74 6.22 -4.41 16.64
CA PHE A 74 6.60 -4.09 15.28
C PHE A 74 5.39 -4.01 14.34
N GLY A 75 4.38 -4.87 14.56
CA GLY A 75 3.10 -4.77 13.87
C GLY A 75 2.36 -3.46 14.19
N ILE A 76 2.33 -3.09 15.46
CA ILE A 76 1.73 -1.81 15.91
C ILE A 76 2.49 -0.61 15.33
N SER A 77 3.83 -0.64 15.30
CA SER A 77 4.62 0.45 14.73
C SER A 77 4.33 0.67 13.25
N ALA A 78 4.03 -0.39 12.50
CA ALA A 78 3.64 -0.26 11.10
C ALA A 78 2.24 0.37 10.90
N ILE A 79 1.33 0.32 11.90
CA ILE A 79 0.12 1.18 11.88
C ILE A 79 0.54 2.65 11.93
N GLY A 80 1.46 2.99 12.84
CA GLY A 80 2.01 4.34 12.93
C GLY A 80 2.66 4.78 11.60
N ALA A 81 3.46 3.90 10.99
CA ALA A 81 4.05 4.13 9.67
C ALA A 81 2.99 4.40 8.60
N MET A 82 1.92 3.60 8.58
CA MET A 82 0.81 3.75 7.64
C MET A 82 0.07 5.08 7.84
N ILE A 83 -0.24 5.46 9.08
CA ILE A 83 -0.90 6.75 9.40
C ILE A 83 -0.03 7.92 8.94
N VAL A 84 1.28 7.89 9.21
CA VAL A 84 2.20 8.94 8.76
C VAL A 84 2.27 9.01 7.23
N ALA A 85 2.38 7.86 6.56
CA ALA A 85 2.42 7.80 5.10
C ALA A 85 1.12 8.34 4.48
N LEU A 86 -0.05 7.93 5.00
CA LEU A 86 -1.36 8.43 4.57
C LEU A 86 -1.49 9.94 4.80
N GLY A 87 -1.08 10.43 5.97
CA GLY A 87 -1.12 11.87 6.28
C GLY A 87 -0.26 12.70 5.32
N ILE A 88 0.94 12.22 4.96
CA ILE A 88 1.80 12.90 3.97
C ILE A 88 1.19 12.84 2.57
N MET A 89 0.70 11.67 2.15
CA MET A 89 0.05 11.51 0.84
C MET A 89 -1.21 12.36 0.71
N TYR A 90 -2.03 12.45 1.77
CA TYR A 90 -3.19 13.32 1.82
C TYR A 90 -2.82 14.81 1.73
N ASN A 91 -1.79 15.24 2.47
CA ASN A 91 -1.28 16.61 2.36
C ASN A 91 -0.71 16.92 0.97
N TYR A 92 -0.08 15.94 0.31
CA TYR A 92 0.36 16.05 -1.08
C TYR A 92 -0.85 16.18 -2.00
N ALA A 93 -1.87 15.33 -1.82
CA ALA A 93 -3.12 15.35 -2.59
C ALA A 93 -3.82 16.71 -2.57
N LEU A 94 -3.94 17.33 -1.39
CA LEU A 94 -4.55 18.65 -1.24
C LEU A 94 -3.79 19.74 -2.00
N LYS A 95 -2.47 19.60 -2.14
CA LYS A 95 -1.60 20.55 -2.86
C LYS A 95 -1.52 20.28 -4.37
N THR A 96 -1.86 19.07 -4.80
CA THR A 96 -1.71 18.64 -6.20
C THR A 96 -3.03 18.39 -6.92
N GLY A 97 -4.14 18.30 -6.17
CA GLY A 97 -5.42 17.84 -6.67
C GLY A 97 -5.50 16.33 -6.91
N ASN A 98 -4.46 15.56 -6.57
CA ASN A 98 -4.34 14.13 -6.94
C ASN A 98 -4.00 13.25 -5.72
N GLY A 99 -4.95 12.42 -5.26
CA GLY A 99 -4.90 11.82 -3.91
C GLY A 99 -4.77 10.32 -3.73
N SER A 100 -4.55 9.53 -4.79
CA SER A 100 -4.33 8.08 -4.63
C SER A 100 -2.85 7.73 -4.47
N LEU A 101 -2.56 6.58 -3.83
CA LEU A 101 -1.20 6.01 -3.79
C LEU A 101 -0.64 5.81 -5.21
N GLN A 102 -1.49 5.41 -6.16
CA GLN A 102 -1.09 5.28 -7.56
C GLN A 102 -0.64 6.62 -8.14
N ASN A 103 -1.39 7.70 -7.87
CA ASN A 103 -1.02 9.04 -8.29
C ASN A 103 0.25 9.53 -7.59
N TYR A 104 0.49 9.14 -6.35
CA TYR A 104 1.75 9.41 -5.66
C TYR A 104 2.93 8.69 -6.33
N LEU A 105 2.79 7.41 -6.70
CA LEU A 105 3.83 6.65 -7.41
C LEU A 105 4.13 7.22 -8.81
N VAL A 106 3.09 7.68 -9.53
CA VAL A 106 3.24 8.42 -10.78
C VAL A 106 3.98 9.73 -10.52
N GLY A 107 3.56 10.47 -9.49
CA GLY A 107 4.17 11.72 -9.09
C GLY A 107 5.64 11.57 -8.72
N PHE A 108 5.97 10.49 -8.01
CA PHE A 108 7.32 10.13 -7.59
C PHE A 108 8.26 9.89 -8.78
N ARG A 109 7.74 9.26 -9.84
CA ARG A 109 8.49 9.05 -11.10
C ARG A 109 8.64 10.34 -11.91
N ALA A 110 7.55 11.10 -12.04
CA ALA A 110 7.46 12.23 -12.96
C ALA A 110 8.03 13.54 -12.41
N HIS A 111 7.88 13.82 -11.11
CA HIS A 111 8.16 15.16 -10.54
C HIS A 111 9.49 15.26 -9.78
N VAL A 112 10.25 14.17 -9.63
CA VAL A 112 11.60 14.24 -9.02
C VAL A 112 12.62 14.53 -10.13
N PRO A 113 13.31 15.69 -10.13
CA PRO A 113 14.28 16.04 -11.18
C PRO A 113 15.44 15.05 -11.24
N ALA A 114 15.91 14.72 -12.45
CA ALA A 114 16.94 13.69 -12.64
C ALA A 114 18.25 13.98 -11.88
N HIS A 115 18.62 15.26 -11.73
CA HIS A 115 19.82 15.68 -11.01
C HIS A 115 19.71 15.52 -9.47
N GLU A 116 18.50 15.44 -8.92
CA GLU A 116 18.27 15.23 -7.49
C GLU A 116 18.12 13.74 -7.09
N LYS A 117 18.08 12.84 -8.07
CA LYS A 117 17.94 11.39 -7.86
C LYS A 117 19.27 10.76 -7.43
N ASN A 118 19.51 10.69 -6.12
CA ASN A 118 20.58 9.89 -5.53
C ASN A 118 20.33 8.37 -5.73
N GLY A 119 21.30 7.53 -5.38
CA GLY A 119 21.22 6.07 -5.58
C GLY A 119 19.99 5.43 -4.93
N ILE A 120 19.58 5.90 -3.75
CA ILE A 120 18.39 5.40 -3.02
C ILE A 120 17.11 5.69 -3.83
N TYR A 121 16.95 6.89 -4.38
CA TYR A 121 15.79 7.21 -5.22
C TYR A 121 15.70 6.31 -6.44
N ARG A 122 16.83 6.04 -7.11
CA ARG A 122 16.83 5.19 -8.31
C ARG A 122 16.41 3.76 -8.00
N VAL A 123 16.80 3.23 -6.84
CA VAL A 123 16.36 1.92 -6.36
C VAL A 123 14.86 1.94 -6.06
N LEU A 124 14.39 2.92 -5.27
CA LEU A 124 12.96 3.05 -4.95
C LEU A 124 12.10 3.20 -6.21
N GLU A 125 12.56 3.97 -7.20
CA GLU A 125 11.87 4.18 -8.47
C GLU A 125 11.78 2.89 -9.32
N ARG A 126 12.89 2.17 -9.41
CA ARG A 126 12.97 0.88 -10.11
C ARG A 126 12.00 -0.14 -9.52
N TYR A 127 11.92 -0.20 -8.18
CA TYR A 127 11.08 -1.16 -7.46
C TYR A 127 9.72 -0.61 -7.03
N ALA A 128 9.35 0.61 -7.43
CA ALA A 128 8.07 1.22 -7.09
C ALA A 128 6.85 0.39 -7.55
N PHE A 129 7.02 -0.52 -8.53
CA PHE A 129 5.96 -1.44 -8.94
C PHE A 129 5.55 -2.41 -7.83
N ILE A 130 6.45 -2.71 -6.87
CA ILE A 130 6.18 -3.59 -5.73
C ILE A 130 5.13 -2.98 -4.80
N ALA A 131 5.10 -1.65 -4.72
CA ALA A 131 4.10 -0.91 -3.93
C ALA A 131 2.73 -0.84 -4.64
N LYS A 132 2.59 -1.36 -5.86
CA LYS A 132 1.27 -1.46 -6.50
C LYS A 132 0.43 -2.51 -5.79
N ARG A 133 -0.85 -2.18 -5.59
CA ARG A 133 -1.83 -3.03 -4.91
C ARG A 133 -1.86 -4.46 -5.44
N ASP A 134 -1.85 -4.67 -6.77
CA ASP A 134 -1.99 -6.03 -7.31
C ASP A 134 -0.75 -6.89 -7.05
N PHE A 135 0.44 -6.29 -7.12
CA PHE A 135 1.66 -7.02 -6.79
C PHE A 135 1.66 -7.38 -5.30
N PHE A 136 1.31 -6.42 -4.46
CA PHE A 136 1.16 -6.62 -3.02
C PHE A 136 0.16 -7.74 -2.71
N ALA A 137 -1.03 -7.69 -3.32
CA ALA A 137 -2.07 -8.68 -3.11
C ALA A 137 -1.67 -10.08 -3.57
N PHE A 138 -0.99 -10.17 -4.71
CA PHE A 138 -0.50 -11.44 -5.22
C PHE A 138 0.57 -12.08 -4.33
N VAL A 139 1.50 -11.28 -3.80
CA VAL A 139 2.49 -11.79 -2.84
C VAL A 139 1.82 -12.28 -1.56
N HIS A 140 0.78 -11.58 -1.08
CA HIS A 140 0.02 -12.03 0.10
C HIS A 140 -0.64 -13.38 -0.15
N PHE A 141 -1.30 -13.53 -1.31
CA PHE A 141 -1.89 -14.78 -1.75
C PHE A 141 -0.88 -15.92 -1.79
N LEU A 142 0.29 -15.71 -2.40
CA LEU A 142 1.33 -16.72 -2.45
C LEU A 142 1.81 -17.12 -1.06
N CYS A 143 2.05 -16.16 -0.16
CA CYS A 143 2.49 -16.49 1.19
C CYS A 143 1.43 -17.26 1.97
N CYS A 144 0.15 -16.89 1.81
CA CYS A 144 -0.98 -17.60 2.40
C CYS A 144 -1.11 -19.04 1.90
N VAL A 145 -1.03 -19.26 0.58
CA VAL A 145 -1.09 -20.59 -0.04
C VAL A 145 0.17 -21.39 0.28
N LEU A 146 1.34 -20.77 0.44
CA LEU A 146 2.54 -21.50 0.88
C LEU A 146 2.56 -21.77 2.40
N GLY A 147 1.56 -21.27 3.14
CA GLY A 147 1.46 -21.47 4.58
C GLY A 147 2.50 -20.69 5.37
N SER A 148 3.14 -19.70 4.76
CA SER A 148 4.23 -18.94 5.36
C SER A 148 3.72 -17.63 5.96
N PHE A 149 3.12 -17.74 7.16
CA PHE A 149 2.64 -16.57 7.90
C PHE A 149 3.77 -15.60 8.25
N GLU A 150 4.94 -16.10 8.65
CA GLU A 150 6.08 -15.27 9.03
C GLU A 150 6.60 -14.43 7.85
N LEU A 151 6.65 -15.03 6.65
CA LEU A 151 7.04 -14.30 5.43
C LEU A 151 5.98 -13.26 5.05
N LEU A 152 4.70 -13.64 5.12
CA LEU A 152 3.58 -12.73 4.90
C LEU A 152 3.68 -11.52 5.83
N TYR A 153 3.81 -11.77 7.12
CA TYR A 153 3.91 -10.76 8.16
C TYR A 153 5.12 -9.85 7.96
N ALA A 154 6.31 -10.41 7.75
CA ALA A 154 7.52 -9.65 7.50
C ALA A 154 7.42 -8.79 6.22
N TYR A 155 6.81 -9.33 5.16
CA TYR A 155 6.57 -8.60 3.92
C TYR A 155 5.62 -7.42 4.12
N THR A 156 4.48 -7.62 4.78
CA THR A 156 3.49 -6.56 5.03
C THR A 156 4.06 -5.48 5.93
N VAL A 157 4.57 -5.86 7.10
CA VAL A 157 5.07 -4.92 8.12
C VAL A 157 6.33 -4.21 7.64
N GLY A 158 7.28 -4.95 7.06
CA GLY A 158 8.48 -4.36 6.47
C GLY A 158 8.14 -3.44 5.30
N GLY A 159 7.20 -3.84 4.44
CA GLY A 159 6.72 -3.04 3.31
C GLY A 159 6.13 -1.70 3.74
N LEU A 160 5.32 -1.66 4.81
CA LEU A 160 4.75 -0.41 5.32
C LEU A 160 5.82 0.54 5.90
N HIS A 161 6.83 0.01 6.60
CA HIS A 161 7.95 0.81 7.08
C HIS A 161 8.81 1.36 5.92
N LEU A 162 9.05 0.54 4.89
CA LEU A 162 9.74 0.98 3.68
C LEU A 162 8.93 2.04 2.92
N LEU A 163 7.60 1.91 2.88
CA LEU A 163 6.72 2.88 2.26
C LEU A 163 6.79 4.23 2.97
N VAL A 164 6.65 4.27 4.30
CA VAL A 164 6.73 5.55 5.04
C VAL A 164 8.12 6.18 4.88
N PHE A 165 9.17 5.37 4.90
CA PHE A 165 10.54 5.85 4.66
C PHE A 165 10.69 6.46 3.27
N ALA A 166 10.19 5.78 2.23
CA ALA A 166 10.21 6.28 0.86
C ALA A 166 9.45 7.61 0.74
N VAL A 167 8.23 7.68 1.30
CA VAL A 167 7.39 8.88 1.32
C VAL A 167 8.06 10.04 2.05
N LEU A 168 8.69 9.78 3.20
CA LEU A 168 9.41 10.79 3.97
C LEU A 168 10.58 11.39 3.19
N LEU A 169 11.32 10.56 2.46
CA LEU A 169 12.39 11.01 1.58
C LEU A 169 11.82 11.82 0.41
N SER A 170 10.79 11.32 -0.29
CA SER A 170 10.36 11.88 -1.57
C SER A 170 9.47 13.13 -1.47
N GLN A 171 8.70 13.29 -0.40
CA GLN A 171 7.67 14.34 -0.30
C GLN A 171 8.18 15.76 -0.61
N ARG A 172 9.35 16.15 -0.08
CA ARG A 172 9.86 17.52 -0.22
C ARG A 172 10.25 17.81 -1.67
N LYS A 173 10.95 16.86 -2.30
CA LYS A 173 11.39 16.96 -3.69
C LYS A 173 10.22 16.93 -4.66
N MET A 174 9.21 16.09 -4.39
CA MET A 174 8.01 16.04 -5.21
C MET A 174 7.23 17.35 -5.17
N LEU A 175 7.05 17.96 -3.99
CA LEU A 175 6.39 19.27 -3.87
C LEU A 175 7.20 20.40 -4.54
N ALA A 176 8.53 20.36 -4.45
CA ALA A 176 9.40 21.32 -5.13
C ALA A 176 9.32 21.19 -6.66
N GLY A 177 9.42 19.96 -7.18
CA GLY A 177 9.31 19.68 -8.61
C GLY A 177 7.94 20.02 -9.19
N GLN A 178 6.86 19.77 -8.44
CA GLN A 178 5.52 20.16 -8.86
C GLN A 178 5.38 21.69 -8.97
N ARG A 179 5.88 22.47 -8.01
CA ARG A 179 5.87 23.95 -8.08
C ARG A 179 6.62 24.49 -9.30
N LEU A 180 7.74 23.85 -9.65
CA LEU A 180 8.50 24.19 -10.86
C LEU A 180 7.71 23.86 -12.14
N ALA A 181 6.95 22.77 -12.14
CA ALA A 181 6.15 22.33 -13.29
C ALA A 181 4.88 23.16 -13.51
N THR A 182 4.27 23.71 -12.46
CA THR A 182 3.04 24.50 -12.58
C THR A 182 3.27 26.00 -12.76
N GLY A 183 4.51 26.50 -12.58
CA GLY A 183 4.83 27.94 -12.61
C GLY A 183 4.15 28.74 -11.47
N PRO A 184 4.60 29.98 -11.19
CA PRO A 184 3.82 30.93 -10.40
C PRO A 184 2.55 31.37 -11.14
#